data_AF-A0A952FXM9-F1
#
_entry.id   AF-A0A952FXM9-F1
#
_cell.length_a   1.000
_cell.length_b   1.000
_cell.length_c   1.000
_cell.angle_alpha   90.00
_cell.angle_beta   90.00
_cell.angle_gamma   90.00
#
_symmetry.space_group_name_H-M   'P 1'
#
loop_
_entity.id
_entity.type
_entity.pdbx_description
1 polymer ?
#
loop_
_entity_poly.entity_id
_entity_poly.type
_entity_poly.pdbx_seq_one_letter_code
_entity_poly.pdbx_strand_id
1 'polypeptide(L)'
;LPLDSLDGLSFRQRLPDGPAFYRGAFDLTETGFTFLDMRGWGKGYAWVNGHNLGRHWSVGPQRALFVPKSFLKLGRNEVVIFDLHSAADATTAGGKVQIWDLPGLVRG
;
A
#
# COMPACT_ATOMS: atom_id res chain seq x y z
N LEU A 1 12.41 10.57 -10.52
CA LEU A 1 12.67 9.76 -9.31
C LEU A 1 12.41 8.30 -9.66
N PRO A 2 13.44 7.44 -9.76
CA PRO A 2 13.27 6.05 -10.17
C PRO A 2 12.65 5.18 -9.06
N LEU A 3 12.74 5.60 -7.79
CA LEU A 3 12.16 4.93 -6.60
C LEU A 3 12.70 3.52 -6.33
N ASP A 4 13.96 3.28 -6.70
CA ASP A 4 14.66 2.01 -6.48
C ASP A 4 15.16 1.84 -5.03
N SER A 5 15.30 2.93 -4.28
CA SER A 5 15.62 2.95 -2.85
C SER A 5 14.77 3.97 -2.10
N LEU A 6 14.45 3.65 -0.84
CA LEU A 6 13.69 4.48 0.09
C LEU A 6 14.56 5.09 1.21
N ASP A 7 15.87 4.85 1.21
CA ASP A 7 16.76 5.15 2.36
C ASP A 7 16.90 6.65 2.64
N GLY A 8 16.67 7.50 1.63
CA GLY A 8 16.70 8.96 1.76
C GLY A 8 15.42 9.59 2.30
N LEU A 9 14.38 8.80 2.60
CA LEU A 9 13.09 9.33 3.05
C LEU A 9 13.13 9.74 4.53
N SER A 10 12.69 10.97 4.80
CA SER A 10 12.44 11.45 6.16
C SER A 10 10.94 11.52 6.43
N PHE A 11 10.48 10.88 7.51
CA PHE A 11 9.07 10.85 7.89
C PHE A 11 8.79 11.79 9.06
N ARG A 12 7.65 12.50 9.00
CA ARG A 12 7.18 13.43 10.04
C ARG A 12 5.70 13.20 10.31
N GLN A 13 5.24 13.49 11.52
CA GLN A 13 3.83 13.43 11.89
C GLN A 13 3.09 14.69 11.42
N ARG A 14 2.95 14.86 10.10
CA ARG A 14 2.18 15.95 9.49
C ARG A 14 1.48 15.42 8.24
N LEU A 15 0.22 15.76 8.06
CA LEU A 15 -0.48 15.48 6.80
C LEU A 15 0.12 16.33 5.67
N PRO A 16 0.42 15.73 4.51
CA PRO A 16 0.99 16.43 3.37
C PRO A 16 -0.11 17.05 2.48
N ASP A 17 0.14 18.25 1.96
CA ASP A 17 -0.76 18.96 1.03
C ASP A 17 -0.55 18.56 -0.44
N GLY A 18 0.03 17.37 -0.69
CA GLY A 18 0.40 16.91 -2.03
C GLY A 18 1.02 15.51 -2.03
N PRO A 19 1.69 15.11 -3.13
CA PRO A 19 2.32 13.80 -3.24
C PRO A 19 3.28 13.51 -2.08
N ALA A 20 3.12 12.35 -1.46
CA ALA A 20 3.87 12.05 -0.25
C ALA A 20 4.06 10.55 0.00
N PHE A 21 5.05 10.26 0.82
CA PHE A 21 5.31 8.94 1.37
C PHE A 21 4.70 8.84 2.76
N TYR A 22 3.95 7.77 2.96
CA TYR A 22 3.34 7.38 4.22
C TYR A 22 4.03 6.13 4.71
N ARG A 23 4.25 6.03 6.03
CA ARG A 23 4.89 4.86 6.65
C ARG A 23 4.04 4.34 7.79
N GLY A 24 3.82 3.04 7.78
CA GLY A 24 3.15 2.29 8.85
C GLY A 24 3.92 1.02 9.19
N ALA A 25 3.52 0.37 10.28
CA ALA A 25 4.06 -0.92 10.67
C ALA A 25 2.95 -1.80 11.26
N PHE A 26 3.13 -3.11 11.14
CA PHE A 26 2.24 -4.12 11.72
C PHE A 26 3.03 -5.35 12.16
N ASP A 27 2.52 -6.08 13.13
CA ASP A 27 3.13 -7.30 13.65
C ASP A 27 2.41 -8.56 13.14
N LEU A 28 3.18 -9.59 12.79
CA LEU A 28 2.67 -10.89 12.36
C LEU A 28 3.15 -12.02 13.28
N THR A 29 2.23 -12.83 13.77
CA THR A 29 2.54 -14.08 14.49
C THR A 29 2.72 -15.28 13.55
N GLU A 30 2.23 -15.16 12.31
CA GLU A 30 2.39 -16.16 11.24
C GLU A 30 2.59 -15.47 9.89
N THR A 31 3.23 -16.16 8.94
CA THR A 31 3.43 -15.64 7.57
C THR A 31 2.78 -16.52 6.53
N GLY A 32 2.18 -15.87 5.53
CA GLY A 32 1.62 -16.47 4.33
C GLY A 32 1.54 -15.41 3.25
N PHE A 33 1.00 -15.73 2.07
CA PHE A 33 0.66 -14.67 1.13
C PHE A 33 -0.51 -13.84 1.68
N THR A 34 -0.60 -12.59 1.24
CA THR A 34 -1.73 -11.71 1.55
C THR A 34 -1.95 -10.72 0.40
N PHE A 35 -3.00 -9.93 0.50
CA PHE A 35 -3.29 -8.80 -0.35
C PHE A 35 -3.35 -7.54 0.51
N LEU A 36 -2.64 -6.50 0.09
CA LEU A 36 -2.65 -5.19 0.72
C LEU A 36 -3.79 -4.36 0.14
N ASP A 37 -4.77 -4.00 0.97
CA ASP A 37 -5.95 -3.21 0.58
C ASP A 37 -5.55 -1.76 0.25
N MET A 38 -5.81 -1.34 -0.98
CA MET A 38 -5.47 -0.01 -1.48
C MET A 38 -6.70 0.88 -1.68
N ARG A 39 -7.89 0.50 -1.19
CA ARG A 39 -9.11 1.31 -1.36
C ARG A 39 -9.06 2.68 -0.68
N GLY A 40 -8.29 2.82 0.41
CA GLY A 40 -8.05 4.09 1.11
C GLY A 40 -7.06 5.04 0.42
N TRP A 41 -6.56 4.66 -0.76
CA TRP A 41 -5.47 5.33 -1.48
C TRP A 41 -5.88 5.75 -2.89
N GLY A 42 -5.26 6.82 -3.40
CA GLY A 42 -5.53 7.44 -4.68
C GLY A 42 -4.73 6.82 -5.82
N LYS A 43 -3.45 7.18 -5.97
CA LYS A 43 -2.61 6.68 -7.06
C LYS A 43 -1.14 6.71 -6.67
N GLY A 44 -0.45 5.59 -6.83
CA GLY A 44 1.00 5.58 -6.61
C GLY A 44 1.55 4.17 -6.50
N TYR A 45 2.42 3.95 -5.50
CA TYR A 45 3.18 2.72 -5.32
C TYR A 45 3.17 2.30 -3.85
N ALA A 46 3.35 1.01 -3.58
CA ALA A 46 3.47 0.48 -2.22
C ALA A 46 4.67 -0.45 -2.09
N TRP A 47 5.25 -0.48 -0.90
CA TRP A 47 6.33 -1.35 -0.51
C TRP A 47 6.00 -2.06 0.80
N VAL A 48 6.44 -3.31 0.91
CA VAL A 48 6.48 -4.05 2.18
C VAL A 48 7.92 -4.43 2.45
N ASN A 49 8.45 -4.03 3.60
CA ASN A 49 9.84 -4.27 4.00
C ASN A 49 10.87 -3.88 2.91
N GLY A 50 10.63 -2.76 2.22
CA GLY A 50 11.49 -2.28 1.12
C GLY A 50 11.26 -2.96 -0.24
N HIS A 51 10.44 -4.01 -0.33
CA HIS A 51 10.10 -4.63 -1.61
C HIS A 51 8.93 -3.92 -2.29
N ASN A 52 9.16 -3.41 -3.50
CA ASN A 52 8.13 -2.73 -4.31
C ASN A 52 7.07 -3.73 -4.78
N LEU A 53 5.81 -3.49 -4.42
CA LEU A 53 4.67 -4.32 -4.80
C LEU A 53 4.06 -3.90 -6.14
N GLY A 54 4.45 -2.74 -6.67
CA GLY A 54 3.94 -2.17 -7.90
C GLY A 54 2.95 -1.02 -7.69
N ARG A 55 2.16 -0.75 -8.73
CA ARG A 55 1.27 0.41 -8.81
C ARG A 55 -0.10 0.12 -8.22
N HIS A 56 -0.63 1.09 -7.48
CA HIS A 56 -2.06 1.16 -7.14
C HIS A 56 -2.71 2.36 -7.83
N TRP A 57 -4.00 2.24 -8.16
CA TRP A 57 -4.79 3.35 -8.69
C TRP A 57 -6.27 3.15 -8.38
N SER A 58 -6.89 4.14 -7.76
CA SER A 58 -8.28 4.21 -7.37
C SER A 58 -9.28 4.25 -8.54
N VAL A 59 -8.82 4.26 -9.79
CA VAL A 59 -9.69 4.04 -10.95
C VAL A 59 -10.10 2.57 -11.06
N GLY A 60 -9.33 1.65 -10.47
CA GLY A 60 -9.60 0.21 -10.54
C GLY A 60 -9.20 -0.41 -11.89
N PRO A 61 -9.64 -1.64 -12.18
CA PRO A 61 -10.50 -2.48 -11.33
C PRO A 61 -9.75 -3.11 -10.15
N GLN A 62 -8.42 -3.18 -10.18
CA GLN A 62 -7.64 -3.74 -9.08
C GLN A 62 -7.64 -2.80 -7.88
N ARG A 63 -8.03 -3.30 -6.70
CA ARG A 63 -8.12 -2.54 -5.45
C ARG A 63 -7.19 -3.06 -4.34
N ALA A 64 -6.41 -4.09 -4.61
CA ALA A 64 -5.42 -4.62 -3.68
C ALA A 64 -4.16 -5.13 -4.39
N LEU A 65 -3.03 -5.07 -3.69
CA LEU A 65 -1.73 -5.52 -4.19
C LEU A 65 -1.34 -6.85 -3.56
N PHE A 66 -0.89 -7.80 -4.37
CA PHE A 66 -0.41 -9.08 -3.85
C PHE A 66 0.90 -8.90 -3.09
N VAL A 67 0.98 -9.50 -1.91
CA VAL A 67 2.19 -9.54 -1.08
C VAL A 67 2.64 -11.00 -0.95
N PRO A 68 3.76 -11.38 -1.58
CA PRO A 68 4.35 -12.69 -1.42
C PRO A 68 4.75 -12.95 0.03
N LYS A 69 4.61 -14.21 0.49
CA LYS A 69 5.09 -14.62 1.81
C LYS A 69 6.57 -14.26 2.02
N SER A 70 7.41 -14.37 1.00
CA SER A 70 8.84 -14.09 1.06
C SER A 70 9.18 -12.63 1.37
N PHE A 71 8.24 -11.70 1.21
CA PHE A 71 8.43 -10.28 1.56
C PHE A 71 8.06 -9.98 3.01
N LEU A 72 7.43 -10.94 3.71
CA LEU A 72 6.96 -10.79 5.09
C LEU A 72 7.91 -11.45 6.08
N LYS A 73 7.92 -10.91 7.30
CA LYS A 73 8.70 -11.39 8.43
C LYS A 73 7.76 -11.74 9.59
N LEU A 74 8.17 -12.69 10.43
CA LEU A 74 7.54 -12.84 11.74
C LEU A 74 7.89 -11.62 12.61
N GLY A 75 6.94 -11.16 13.41
CA GLY A 75 7.05 -9.90 14.14
C GLY A 75 6.81 -8.70 13.24
N ARG A 76 7.63 -7.65 13.42
CA ARG A 76 7.37 -6.33 12.84
C ARG A 76 7.69 -6.26 11.35
N ASN A 77 6.71 -5.76 10.59
CA ASN A 77 6.80 -5.47 9.17
C ASN A 77 6.55 -3.98 8.94
N GLU A 78 7.23 -3.41 7.95
CA GLU A 78 7.03 -2.03 7.51
C GLU A 78 6.24 -1.98 6.21
N VAL A 79 5.32 -1.02 6.11
CA VAL A 79 4.68 -0.62 4.86
C VAL A 79 5.03 0.82 4.57
N VAL A 80 5.46 1.06 3.34
CA VAL A 80 5.59 2.42 2.80
C VAL A 80 4.64 2.55 1.61
N ILE A 81 3.87 3.62 1.56
CA ILE A 81 2.98 3.92 0.44
C ILE A 81 3.33 5.31 -0.07
N PHE A 82 3.59 5.41 -1.36
CA PHE A 82 3.65 6.66 -2.07
C PHE A 82 2.28 6.92 -2.70
N ASP A 83 1.69 8.07 -2.42
CA ASP A 83 0.46 8.53 -3.05
C ASP A 83 0.67 9.89 -3.72
N LEU A 84 0.20 10.02 -4.96
CA LEU A 84 0.20 11.24 -5.76
C LEU A 84 -1.00 12.11 -5.46
N HIS A 85 -2.08 11.53 -4.95
CA HIS A 85 -3.26 12.24 -4.50
C HIS A 85 -3.23 12.22 -2.97
N SER A 86 -3.61 13.30 -2.30
CA SER A 86 -3.72 13.27 -0.84
C SER A 86 -4.68 12.14 -0.46
N ALA A 87 -4.17 11.13 0.27
CA ALA A 87 -4.95 9.93 0.59
C ALA A 87 -6.23 10.31 1.34
N ALA A 88 -7.37 9.77 0.92
CA ALA A 88 -8.67 10.12 1.50
C ALA A 88 -8.75 9.72 2.99
N ASP A 89 -8.33 8.48 3.29
CA ASP A 89 -8.32 7.94 4.66
C ASP A 89 -6.92 7.52 5.13
N ALA A 90 -5.95 7.36 4.22
CA ALA A 90 -4.57 6.91 4.50
C ALA A 90 -4.50 5.61 5.33
N THR A 91 -5.48 4.72 5.19
CA THR A 91 -5.56 3.43 5.87
C THR A 91 -5.34 2.27 4.90
N THR A 92 -4.75 1.18 5.39
CA THR A 92 -4.58 -0.07 4.63
C THR A 92 -4.63 -1.25 5.60
N ALA A 93 -5.02 -2.42 5.09
CA ALA A 93 -5.07 -3.66 5.84
C ALA A 93 -4.65 -4.84 4.95
N GLY A 94 -4.17 -5.90 5.58
CA GLY A 94 -3.94 -7.19 4.91
C GLY A 94 -5.22 -8.01 4.82
N GLY A 95 -5.43 -8.70 3.71
CA GLY A 95 -6.57 -9.60 3.49
C GLY A 95 -6.18 -10.85 2.70
N LYS A 96 -6.94 -11.94 2.88
CA LYS A 96 -6.70 -13.21 2.18
C LYS A 96 -7.25 -13.24 0.74
N VAL A 97 -8.02 -12.22 0.36
CA VAL A 97 -8.76 -12.18 -0.91
C VAL A 97 -8.34 -10.95 -1.70
N GLN A 98 -8.16 -11.13 -3.01
CA GLN A 98 -7.95 -10.02 -3.92
C GLN A 98 -9.23 -9.16 -4.02
N ILE A 99 -9.06 -7.85 -4.06
CA ILE A 99 -10.17 -6.91 -4.17
C ILE A 99 -10.23 -6.37 -5.59
N TRP A 100 -11.39 -6.54 -6.23
CA TRP A 100 -11.69 -6.04 -7.56
C TRP A 100 -12.96 -5.20 -7.55
N ASP A 101 -12.99 -4.14 -8.35
CA ASP A 101 -14.24 -3.56 -8.77
C ASP A 101 -14.87 -4.48 -9.81
N LEU A 102 -16.09 -4.92 -9.53
CA LEU A 102 -16.84 -5.76 -10.44
C LEU A 102 -17.65 -4.88 -11.40
N PRO A 103 -17.75 -5.25 -12.69
CA PRO A 103 -18.65 -4.59 -13.63
C PRO A 103 -20.08 -4.54 -13.06
N GLY A 104 -20.71 -3.37 -13.10
CA GLY A 104 -22.07 -3.13 -12.58
C GLY A 104 -22.16 -2.65 -11.12
N LEU A 105 -21.03 -2.57 -10.39
CA LEU A 105 -20.99 -2.00 -9.04
C LEU A 105 -20.35 -0.61 -8.96
N VAL A 106 -19.74 -0.14 -10.07
CA VAL A 106 -19.17 1.21 -10.16
C VAL A 106 -20.31 2.20 -10.36
N ARG A 107 -20.69 2.90 -9.29
CA ARG A 107 -21.59 4.06 -9.40
C ARG A 107 -20.81 5.17 -10.09
N GLY A 108 -21.24 5.52 -11.30
CA GLY A 108 -20.77 6.70 -12.03
C GLY A 108 -21.16 8.00 -11.35
#